data_AF-A0A2D0HAG2-F1
#
_entry.id   AF-A0A2D0HAG2-F1
#
_cell.length_a   1.000
_cell.length_b   1.000
_cell.length_c   1.000
_cell.angle_alpha   90.00
_cell.angle_beta   90.00
_cell.angle_gamma   90.00
#
_symmetry.space_group_name_H-M   'P 1'
#
loop_
_entity.id
_entity.type
_entity.pdbx_description
1 polymer ?
#
loop_
_entity_poly.entity_id
_entity_poly.type
_entity_poly.pdbx_seq_one_letter_code
_entity_poly.pdbx_strand_id
1 'polypeptide(L)'
;MIRHSVKTSESWKALPWKKFRRNLFRLQKRVFKAVQVGDKRKARSLQKLILKSTSARFLAIRLVSQLNAGKKTAGIDGKKSLSFEERFNLEELLKMNSGNWKHQGLYQIRLNARSKTFICLWPPMVIS
;
A
#
# COMPACT_ATOMS: atom_id res chain seq x y z
N MET A 1 -7.58 -27.22 -10.85
CA MET A 1 -7.75 -27.15 -9.38
C MET A 1 -6.47 -26.63 -8.76
N ILE A 2 -6.45 -25.38 -8.31
CA ILE A 2 -5.28 -24.78 -7.66
C ILE A 2 -5.27 -25.26 -6.21
N ARG A 3 -4.30 -26.13 -5.87
CA ARG A 3 -4.07 -26.61 -4.50
C ARG A 3 -3.66 -25.40 -3.65
N HIS A 4 -4.42 -25.09 -2.60
CA HIS A 4 -4.06 -24.06 -1.64
C HIS A 4 -2.63 -24.30 -1.11
N SER A 5 -1.71 -23.39 -1.44
CA SER A 5 -0.31 -23.42 -1.01
C SER A 5 -0.22 -23.03 0.47
N VAL A 6 -0.18 -24.03 1.35
CA VAL A 6 0.10 -23.85 2.79
C VAL A 6 1.36 -22.98 2.99
N LYS A 7 2.35 -23.12 2.10
CA LYS A 7 3.63 -22.38 2.09
C LYS A 7 3.50 -20.86 1.94
N THR A 8 2.53 -20.34 1.17
CA THR A 8 2.47 -18.89 0.87
C THR A 8 1.98 -18.10 2.08
N SER A 9 1.06 -18.69 2.85
CA SER A 9 0.54 -18.07 4.08
C SER A 9 1.59 -17.98 5.18
N GLU A 10 2.41 -19.01 5.33
CA GLU A 10 3.53 -19.06 6.27
C GLU A 10 4.61 -18.06 5.88
N SER A 11 4.96 -18.01 4.59
CA SER A 11 5.91 -17.04 4.04
C SER A 11 5.51 -15.60 4.33
N TRP A 12 4.22 -15.24 4.18
CA TRP A 12 3.72 -13.90 4.52
C TRP A 12 3.87 -13.58 6.02
N LYS A 13 3.54 -14.52 6.90
CA LYS A 13 3.68 -14.35 8.35
C LYS A 13 5.15 -14.23 8.76
N ALA A 14 6.03 -15.01 8.12
CA ALA A 14 7.47 -15.06 8.38
C ALA A 14 8.25 -13.84 7.85
N LEU A 15 7.62 -12.95 7.06
CA LEU A 15 8.28 -11.74 6.58
C LEU A 15 8.85 -10.91 7.76
N PRO A 16 10.07 -10.34 7.62
CA PRO A 16 10.75 -9.65 8.71
C PRO A 16 10.19 -8.24 8.94
N TRP A 17 8.93 -8.14 9.39
CA TRP A 17 8.18 -6.89 9.56
C TRP A 17 8.89 -5.85 10.42
N LYS A 18 9.60 -6.29 11.47
CA LYS A 18 10.39 -5.40 12.34
C LYS A 18 11.55 -4.75 11.57
N LYS A 19 12.21 -5.51 10.69
CA LYS A 19 13.29 -5.00 9.82
C LYS A 19 12.74 -4.03 8.79
N PHE A 20 11.61 -4.35 8.17
CA PHE A 20 10.96 -3.45 7.20
C PHE A 20 10.61 -2.09 7.81
N ARG A 21 10.01 -2.08 9.01
CA ARG A 21 9.69 -0.83 9.73
C ARG A 21 10.94 0.00 10.03
N ARG A 22 12.01 -0.65 10.53
CA ARG A 22 13.29 0.03 10.81
C ARG A 22 13.89 0.65 9.56
N ASN A 23 13.89 -0.08 8.44
CA ASN A 23 14.42 0.41 7.17
C ASN A 23 13.62 1.61 6.64
N LEU A 24 12.29 1.50 6.64
CA LEU A 24 11.41 2.59 6.19
C LEU A 24 11.59 3.83 7.07
N PHE A 25 11.62 3.67 8.39
CA PHE A 25 11.81 4.77 9.33
C PHE A 25 13.15 5.49 9.11
N ARG A 26 14.23 4.76 8.84
CA ARG A 26 15.53 5.36 8.52
C ARG A 26 15.47 6.21 7.24
N LEU A 27 14.79 5.73 6.20
CA LEU A 27 14.61 6.50 4.97
C LEU A 27 13.74 7.75 5.20
N GLN A 28 12.63 7.61 5.91
CA GLN A 28 11.75 8.74 6.28
C GLN A 28 12.51 9.80 7.10
N LYS A 29 13.34 9.39 8.06
CA LYS A 29 14.18 10.32 8.84
C LYS A 29 15.18 11.07 7.94
N ARG A 30 15.74 10.41 6.91
CA ARG A 30 16.61 11.07 5.92
C ARG A 30 15.84 12.08 5.07
N VAL A 31 14.61 11.76 4.67
CA VAL A 31 13.72 12.69 3.95
C VAL A 31 13.46 13.92 4.82
N PHE A 32 13.07 13.72 6.08
CA PHE A 32 12.82 14.80 7.04
C PHE A 32 14.03 15.73 7.17
N LYS A 33 15.23 15.18 7.39
CA LYS A 33 16.47 15.98 7.45
C LYS A 33 16.75 16.75 6.16
N ALA A 34 16.55 16.12 4.99
CA ALA A 34 16.77 16.79 3.71
C ALA A 34 15.78 17.95 3.49
N VAL A 35 14.52 17.76 3.85
CA VAL A 35 13.49 18.81 3.79
C VAL A 35 13.80 19.94 4.78
N GLN A 36 14.23 19.62 6.00
CA GLN A 36 14.56 20.60 7.04
C GLN A 36 15.68 21.56 6.61
N VAL A 37 16.67 21.07 5.87
CA VAL A 37 17.79 21.88 5.34
C VAL A 37 17.43 22.54 3.99
N GLY A 38 16.23 22.31 3.45
CA GLY A 38 15.77 22.89 2.18
C GLY A 38 16.28 22.16 0.92
N ASP A 39 16.95 21.01 1.06
CA ASP A 39 17.46 20.22 -0.06
C ASP A 39 16.35 19.40 -0.73
N LYS A 40 15.57 20.09 -1.58
CA LYS A 40 14.46 19.52 -2.34
C LYS A 40 14.91 18.47 -3.35
N ARG A 41 16.15 18.53 -3.87
CA ARG A 41 16.67 17.55 -4.84
C ARG A 41 16.92 16.21 -4.14
N LYS A 42 17.59 16.24 -2.99
CA LYS A 42 17.83 15.05 -2.16
C LYS A 42 16.55 14.46 -1.58
N ALA A 43 15.62 15.30 -1.12
CA ALA A 43 14.32 14.83 -0.65
C ALA A 43 13.57 14.02 -1.73
N ARG A 44 13.53 14.52 -2.98
CA ARG A 44 12.91 13.81 -4.11
C ARG A 44 13.62 12.50 -4.45
N SER A 45 14.94 12.47 -4.43
CA SER A 45 15.71 11.24 -4.63
C SER A 45 15.41 10.19 -3.55
N LEU A 46 15.34 10.60 -2.28
CA LEU A 46 14.99 9.72 -1.17
C LEU A 46 13.55 9.22 -1.24
N GLN A 47 12.60 10.05 -1.68
CA GLN A 47 11.21 9.62 -1.93
C GLN A 47 11.16 8.53 -3.02
N LYS A 48 11.87 8.72 -4.14
CA LYS A 48 11.99 7.69 -5.18
C LYS A 48 12.59 6.38 -4.64
N LEU A 49 13.59 6.49 -3.76
CA LEU A 49 14.19 5.33 -3.09
C LEU A 49 13.19 4.60 -2.18
N ILE A 50 12.34 5.33 -1.45
CA ILE A 50 11.28 4.73 -0.63
C ILE A 50 10.30 3.96 -1.52
N LEU A 51 9.86 4.55 -2.64
CA LEU A 51 8.91 3.90 -3.56
C LEU A 51 9.45 2.58 -4.14
N LYS A 52 10.76 2.51 -4.42
CA LYS A 52 11.41 1.29 -4.92
C LYS A 52 11.70 0.25 -3.83
N SER A 53 11.64 0.62 -2.56
CA SER A 53 11.99 -0.26 -1.45
C SER A 53 10.96 -1.38 -1.27
N THR A 54 11.41 -2.64 -1.28
CA THR A 54 10.61 -3.83 -0.91
C THR A 54 9.97 -3.66 0.47
N SER A 55 10.73 -3.14 1.43
CA SER A 55 10.25 -2.89 2.80
C SER A 55 9.05 -1.94 2.83
N ALA A 56 9.09 -0.87 2.04
CA ALA A 56 8.01 0.11 1.95
C ALA A 56 6.77 -0.49 1.27
N ARG A 57 6.97 -1.20 0.14
CA ARG A 57 5.88 -1.83 -0.62
C ARG A 57 5.13 -2.87 0.21
N PHE A 58 5.82 -3.81 0.86
CA PHE A 58 5.16 -4.81 1.72
C PHE A 58 4.42 -4.19 2.91
N LEU A 59 4.96 -3.13 3.52
CA LEU A 59 4.26 -2.42 4.61
C LEU A 59 3.02 -1.70 4.11
N ALA A 60 3.07 -1.07 2.92
CA ALA A 60 1.92 -0.44 2.30
C ALA A 60 0.82 -1.47 1.96
N ILE A 61 1.19 -2.59 1.33
CA ILE A 61 0.26 -3.68 1.02
C ILE A 61 -0.39 -4.20 2.30
N ARG A 62 0.38 -4.40 3.37
CA ARG A 62 -0.14 -4.84 4.67
C ARG A 62 -1.11 -3.83 5.29
N LEU A 63 -0.77 -2.54 5.24
CA LEU A 63 -1.63 -1.47 5.76
C LEU A 63 -2.99 -1.49 5.07
N VAL A 64 -2.97 -1.47 3.73
CA VAL A 64 -4.19 -1.43 2.89
C VAL A 64 -5.01 -2.72 3.04
N SER A 65 -4.37 -3.89 2.96
CA SER A 65 -5.09 -5.17 2.96
C SER A 65 -5.52 -5.68 4.34
N GLN A 66 -4.82 -5.31 5.42
CA GLN A 66 -5.04 -5.92 6.74
C GLN A 66 -5.43 -4.94 7.85
N LEU A 67 -4.93 -3.71 7.82
CA LEU A 67 -5.04 -2.78 8.95
C LEU A 67 -6.08 -1.68 8.74
N ASN A 68 -6.35 -1.28 7.50
CA ASN A 68 -7.33 -0.23 7.21
C ASN A 68 -8.75 -0.63 7.64
N ALA A 69 -9.50 0.33 8.18
CA ALA A 69 -10.88 0.12 8.65
C ALA A 69 -11.83 -0.35 7.52
N GLY A 70 -11.60 0.14 6.29
CA GLY A 70 -12.35 -0.24 5.08
C GLY A 70 -11.95 -1.58 4.45
N LYS A 71 -11.11 -2.40 5.08
CA LYS A 71 -10.61 -3.68 4.52
C LYS A 71 -11.69 -4.74 4.24
N LYS A 72 -12.91 -4.54 4.73
CA LYS A 72 -14.06 -5.43 4.51
C LYS A 72 -15.01 -4.91 3.43
N THR A 73 -14.80 -3.69 2.96
CA THR A 73 -15.59 -3.07 1.90
C THR A 73 -15.04 -3.53 0.57
N ALA A 74 -15.90 -4.05 -0.31
CA ALA A 74 -15.49 -4.38 -1.66
C ALA A 74 -14.98 -3.11 -2.38
N GLY A 75 -13.80 -3.21 -3.00
CA GLY A 75 -13.31 -2.15 -3.89
C GLY A 75 -14.18 -2.02 -5.15
N ILE A 76 -13.81 -1.09 -6.02
CA ILE A 76 -14.44 -0.92 -7.34
C ILE A 76 -14.34 -2.24 -8.15
N ASP A 77 -13.23 -2.97 -7.97
CA ASP A 77 -12.97 -4.27 -8.59
C ASP A 77 -13.80 -5.42 -7.99
N GLY A 78 -14.72 -5.15 -7.06
CA GLY A 78 -15.58 -6.14 -6.41
C GLY A 78 -14.87 -7.07 -5.42
N LYS A 79 -13.54 -7.04 -5.33
CA LYS A 79 -12.75 -7.85 -4.39
C LYS A 79 -12.83 -7.29 -2.97
N LYS A 80 -13.24 -8.13 -2.02
CA LYS A 80 -13.36 -7.79 -0.59
C LYS A 80 -12.05 -7.87 0.17
N SER A 81 -11.19 -8.84 -0.17
CA SER A 81 -9.91 -9.03 0.51
C SER A 81 -8.93 -9.78 -0.39
N LEU A 82 -7.67 -9.38 -0.37
CA LEU A 82 -6.61 -10.07 -1.10
C LEU A 82 -6.15 -11.32 -0.36
N SER A 83 -5.98 -12.42 -1.11
CA SER A 83 -5.28 -13.62 -0.67
C SER A 83 -3.79 -13.35 -0.43
N PHE A 84 -3.07 -14.26 0.24
CA PHE A 84 -1.63 -14.10 0.44
C PHE A 84 -0.86 -14.09 -0.89
N GLU A 85 -1.25 -14.94 -1.85
CA GLU A 85 -0.65 -15.00 -3.19
C GLU A 85 -0.89 -13.71 -3.96
N GLU A 86 -2.12 -13.18 -3.93
CA GLU A 86 -2.45 -11.91 -4.58
C GLU A 86 -1.62 -10.74 -4.03
N ARG A 87 -1.28 -10.76 -2.74
CA ARG A 87 -0.42 -9.73 -2.13
C ARG A 87 1.03 -9.81 -2.62
N PHE A 88 1.55 -11.01 -2.86
CA PHE A 88 2.89 -11.18 -3.44
C PHE A 88 2.89 -10.75 -4.92
N ASN A 89 1.87 -11.13 -5.68
CA ASN A 89 1.71 -10.69 -7.07
C ASN A 89 1.61 -9.17 -7.16
N LEU A 90 0.85 -8.56 -6.24
CA LEU A 90 0.75 -7.11 -6.13
C LEU A 90 2.11 -6.45 -5.83
N GLU A 91 2.93 -7.06 -4.99
CA GLU A 91 4.26 -6.54 -4.74
C GLU A 91 5.05 -6.47 -6.05
N GLU A 92 5.10 -7.56 -6.82
CA GLU A 92 5.84 -7.59 -8.08
C GLU A 92 5.27 -6.59 -9.10
N LEU A 93 3.94 -6.45 -9.19
CA LEU A 93 3.30 -5.43 -10.04
C LEU A 93 3.73 -4.00 -9.64
N LEU A 94 3.72 -3.67 -8.34
CA LEU A 94 4.15 -2.36 -7.85
C LEU A 94 5.65 -2.13 -8.09
N LYS A 95 6.46 -3.17 -8.09
CA LYS A 95 7.89 -3.10 -8.41
C LYS A 95 8.10 -2.63 -9.84
N MET A 96 7.43 -3.31 -10.78
CA MET A 96 7.54 -3.07 -12.22
C MET A 96 6.97 -1.70 -12.60
N ASN A 97 5.87 -1.31 -11.96
CA ASN A 97 5.16 -0.07 -12.29
C ASN A 97 5.57 1.15 -11.46
N SER A 98 6.57 1.04 -10.58
CA SER A 98 6.97 2.12 -9.65
C SER A 98 7.35 3.45 -10.32
N GLY A 99 7.75 3.44 -11.60
CA GLY A 99 8.11 4.63 -12.36
C GLY A 99 7.02 5.19 -13.28
N ASN A 100 5.95 4.43 -13.53
CA ASN A 100 4.92 4.77 -14.53
C ASN A 100 3.49 4.53 -14.00
N TRP A 101 3.33 4.60 -12.68
CA TRP A 101 2.04 4.35 -12.05
C TRP A 101 1.04 5.45 -12.41
N LYS A 102 -0.07 5.07 -13.04
CA LYS A 102 -1.21 5.95 -13.29
C LYS A 102 -2.25 5.70 -12.20
N HIS A 103 -2.46 6.67 -11.33
CA HIS A 103 -3.53 6.56 -10.35
C HIS A 103 -4.89 6.64 -11.06
N GLN A 104 -5.84 5.81 -10.65
CA GLN A 104 -7.23 6.00 -11.05
C GLN A 104 -7.79 7.25 -10.35
N GLY A 105 -8.83 7.85 -10.94
CA GLY A 105 -9.53 8.99 -10.33
C GLY A 105 -10.19 8.62 -9.00
N LEU A 106 -10.45 9.61 -8.15
CA LEU A 106 -11.22 9.39 -6.92
C LEU A 106 -12.69 9.15 -7.27
N TYR A 107 -13.25 8.04 -6.80
CA TYR A 107 -14.68 7.79 -6.91
C TYR A 107 -15.40 8.32 -5.66
N GLN A 108 -16.40 9.17 -5.87
CA GLN A 108 -17.19 9.77 -4.81
C GLN A 108 -18.36 8.84 -4.47
N ILE A 109 -18.38 8.28 -3.26
CA ILE A 109 -19.51 7.50 -2.77
C ILE A 109 -20.32 8.37 -1.81
N ARG A 110 -21.64 8.44 -2.05
CA ARG A 110 -22.60 9.03 -1.10
C ARG A 110 -23.03 7.94 -0.13
N LEU A 111 -22.72 8.12 1.15
CA LEU A 111 -23.19 7.23 2.20
C LEU A 111 -24.41 7.88 2.89
N ASN A 112 -25.53 7.17 2.89
CA ASN A 112 -26.72 7.57 3.64
C ASN A 112 -26.62 7.00 5.06
N ALA A 113 -26.29 7.85 6.03
CA ALA A 113 -26.51 7.54 7.43
C ALA A 113 -27.93 7.98 7.82
N ARG A 114 -28.51 7.36 8.86
CA ARG A 114 -29.92 7.48 9.32
C ARG A 114 -30.50 8.90 9.47
N SER A 115 -29.72 9.96 9.33
CA SER A 115 -30.19 11.35 9.35
C SER A 115 -29.36 12.36 8.55
N LYS A 116 -28.24 11.96 7.90
CA LYS A 116 -27.36 12.87 7.14
C LYS A 116 -26.66 12.15 5.98
N THR A 117 -26.58 12.81 4.84
CA THR A 117 -25.78 12.41 3.67
C THR A 117 -24.34 12.84 3.87
N PHE A 118 -23.40 11.88 3.85
CA PHE A 118 -21.97 12.18 3.85
C PHE A 118 -21.37 11.88 2.48
N ILE A 119 -20.52 12.81 2.01
CA ILE A 119 -19.65 12.59 0.86
C ILE A 119 -18.32 12.10 1.40
N CYS A 120 -17.99 10.83 1.15
CA CYS A 120 -16.68 10.30 1.49
C CYS A 120 -15.87 10.11 0.21
N LEU A 121 -14.77 10.85 0.08
CA LEU A 121 -13.73 10.57 -0.90
C LEU A 121 -12.83 9.47 -0.33
N TRP A 122 -13.25 8.22 -0.49
CA TRP A 122 -12.35 7.11 -0.20
C TRP A 122 -11.30 7.05 -1.32
N PRO A 123 -10.00 6.95 -1.00
CA PRO A 123 -9.03 6.48 -1.98
C PRO A 123 -9.54 5.10 -2.41
N PRO A 124 -9.93 4.90 -3.68
CA PRO A 124 -10.44 3.63 -4.10
C PRO A 124 -9.34 2.60 -3.87
N MET A 125 -9.70 1.42 -3.37
CA MET A 125 -8.76 0.30 -3.22
C MET A 125 -8.45 -0.22 -4.64
N VAL A 126 -7.77 0.60 -5.44
CA VAL A 126 -7.34 0.28 -6.79
C VAL A 126 -5.97 -0.35 -6.65
N ILE A 127 -5.99 -1.66 -6.82
CA ILE A 127 -4.81 -2.51 -6.81
C ILE A 127 -4.61 -3.11 -8.22
N SER A 128 -5.47 -2.73 -9.18
CA SER A 128 -5.43 -3.09 -10.60
C SER A 128 -4.81 -1.97 -11.44
#